data_AF-A0AAU5Q1X8-F1
#
_entry.id   AF-A0AAU5Q1X8-F1
#
_cell.length_a   1.000
_cell.length_b   1.000
_cell.length_c   1.000
_cell.angle_alpha   90.00
_cell.angle_beta   90.00
_cell.angle_gamma   90.00
#
_symmetry.space_group_name_H-M   'P 1'
#
loop_
_entity.id
_entity.type
_entity.pdbx_description
1 polymer ?
#
loop_
_entity_poly.entity_id
_entity_poly.type
_entity_poly.pdbx_seq_one_letter_code
_entity_poly.pdbx_strand_id
1 'polypeptide(L)'
;MVFRHPDGDYAITVTYAVPDDAWYLELNLVAAQRNLVTAIIPDEDPAREPTVCFHPGAEHTEVPYEVMRWFTQQVDEEIRSSRAWMQLSPELVEIIYRLRQEHMGVIDDDEFLHVLAYVRTTVPEEDLPAVLEAAFGRNPDGTTMTYP
;
A
#
# COMPACT_ATOMS: atom_id res chain seq x y z
N MET A 1 -5.34 7.32 -7.51
CA MET A 1 -4.45 7.77 -8.61
C MET A 1 -4.90 7.15 -9.93
N VAL A 2 -4.57 7.72 -11.09
CA VAL A 2 -4.88 7.10 -12.40
C VAL A 2 -3.64 7.12 -13.31
N PHE A 3 -3.28 5.96 -13.85
CA PHE A 3 -2.22 5.80 -14.85
C PHE A 3 -2.84 5.46 -16.20
N ARG A 4 -2.42 6.14 -17.28
CA ARG A 4 -2.91 5.84 -18.64
C ARG A 4 -1.85 5.08 -19.41
N HIS A 5 -2.25 4.02 -20.09
CA HIS A 5 -1.38 3.34 -21.05
C HIS A 5 -1.11 4.29 -22.24
N PRO A 6 0.09 4.26 -22.86
CA PRO A 6 0.44 5.14 -23.97
C PRO A 6 -0.55 5.11 -25.16
N ASP A 7 -1.13 3.93 -25.42
CA ASP A 7 -2.11 3.75 -26.50
C ASP A 7 -3.50 4.35 -26.19
N GLY A 8 -3.75 4.75 -24.93
CA GLY A 8 -4.98 5.42 -24.49
C GLY A 8 -6.18 4.51 -24.23
N ASP A 9 -6.16 3.27 -24.74
CA ASP A 9 -7.27 2.33 -24.60
C ASP A 9 -7.40 1.72 -23.19
N TYR A 10 -6.31 1.73 -22.42
CA TYR A 10 -6.23 1.14 -21.08
C TYR A 10 -5.81 2.16 -20.03
N ALA A 11 -6.37 2.00 -18.83
CA ALA A 11 -6.00 2.80 -17.67
C ALA A 11 -5.96 1.94 -16.41
N ILE A 12 -5.11 2.31 -15.45
CA ILE A 12 -5.08 1.74 -14.11
C ILE A 12 -5.62 2.77 -13.14
N THR A 13 -6.66 2.39 -12.40
CA THR A 13 -7.17 3.20 -11.28
C THR A 13 -6.66 2.60 -9.99
N VAL A 14 -6.07 3.44 -9.14
CA VAL A 14 -5.54 3.04 -7.82
C VAL A 14 -6.37 3.70 -6.74
N THR A 15 -6.95 2.88 -5.86
CA THR A 15 -7.82 3.31 -4.76
C THR A 15 -7.48 2.54 -3.50
N TYR A 16 -7.48 3.22 -2.34
CA TYR A 16 -7.40 2.54 -1.06
C TYR A 16 -8.79 2.11 -0.59
N ALA A 17 -8.98 0.82 -0.32
CA ALA A 17 -10.22 0.27 0.21
C ALA A 17 -10.11 0.11 1.73
N VAL A 18 -10.50 1.16 2.47
CA VAL A 18 -10.46 1.18 3.95
C VAL A 18 -11.09 -0.07 4.61
N PRO A 19 -12.23 -0.61 4.15
CA PRO A 19 -12.79 -1.81 4.78
C PRO A 19 -11.94 -3.07 4.63
N ASP A 20 -11.01 -3.09 3.66
CA ASP A 20 -10.21 -4.26 3.32
C ASP A 20 -8.74 -4.11 3.72
N ASP A 21 -8.36 -2.94 4.23
CA ASP A 21 -6.98 -2.53 4.56
C ASP A 21 -6.02 -2.87 3.40
N ALA A 22 -6.40 -2.42 2.20
CA ALA A 22 -5.73 -2.80 0.97
C ALA A 22 -5.80 -1.74 -0.13
N TRP A 23 -4.73 -1.68 -0.93
CA TRP A 23 -4.69 -0.97 -2.20
C TRP A 23 -5.30 -1.81 -3.32
N TYR A 24 -6.19 -1.20 -4.09
CA TYR A 24 -6.85 -1.79 -5.24
C TYR A 24 -6.31 -1.15 -6.51
N LEU A 25 -5.71 -1.95 -7.39
CA LEU A 25 -5.28 -1.54 -8.72
C LEU A 25 -6.17 -2.19 -9.76
N GLU A 26 -6.96 -1.37 -10.45
CA GLU A 26 -7.96 -1.81 -11.41
C GLU A 26 -7.50 -1.52 -12.83
N LEU A 27 -7.24 -2.57 -13.62
CA LEU A 27 -7.00 -2.46 -15.05
C LEU A 27 -8.34 -2.30 -15.78
N ASN A 28 -8.52 -1.14 -16.40
CA ASN A 28 -9.75 -0.73 -17.06
C ASN A 28 -9.55 -0.60 -18.57
N LEU A 29 -10.51 -1.12 -19.35
CA LEU A 29 -10.70 -0.79 -20.76
C LEU A 29 -11.52 0.49 -20.86
N VAL A 30 -10.89 1.57 -21.30
CA VAL A 30 -11.44 2.94 -21.21
C VAL A 30 -12.70 3.10 -22.04
N ALA A 31 -12.67 2.65 -23.30
CA ALA A 31 -13.79 2.80 -24.23
C ALA A 31 -15.06 2.08 -23.75
N ALA A 32 -14.90 0.94 -23.08
CA ALA A 32 -15.99 0.12 -22.58
C ALA A 32 -16.37 0.42 -21.11
N GLN A 33 -15.63 1.31 -20.44
CA GLN A 33 -15.75 1.58 -19.01
C GLN A 33 -15.80 0.30 -18.17
N ARG A 34 -14.95 -0.67 -18.52
CA ARG A 34 -14.99 -2.01 -17.96
C ARG A 34 -13.70 -2.32 -17.21
N ASN A 35 -13.85 -2.76 -15.96
CA ASN A 35 -12.77 -3.39 -15.21
C ASN A 35 -12.53 -4.81 -15.73
N LEU A 36 -11.28 -5.11 -16.09
CA LEU A 36 -10.84 -6.40 -16.59
C LEU A 36 -10.17 -7.22 -15.50
N VAL A 37 -9.32 -6.57 -14.69
CA VAL A 37 -8.49 -7.19 -13.67
C VAL A 37 -8.38 -6.24 -12.48
N THR A 38 -8.50 -6.77 -11.27
CA THR A 38 -8.16 -6.05 -10.04
C THR A 38 -7.04 -6.78 -9.32
N ALA A 39 -5.97 -6.07 -8.99
CA ALA A 39 -4.99 -6.50 -8.00
C ALA A 39 -5.38 -5.91 -6.63
N ILE A 40 -5.31 -6.73 -5.60
CA ILE A 40 -5.62 -6.38 -4.21
C ILE A 40 -4.35 -6.58 -3.41
N ILE A 41 -3.84 -5.51 -2.82
CA ILE A 41 -2.58 -5.48 -2.07
C ILE A 41 -2.88 -5.07 -0.64
N PRO A 42 -3.06 -6.03 0.28
CA PRO A 42 -3.17 -5.74 1.70
C PRO A 42 -1.86 -5.09 2.17
N ASP A 43 -1.93 -3.98 2.89
CA ASP A 43 -0.74 -3.25 3.36
C ASP A 43 -0.62 -3.16 4.88
N GLU A 44 -1.66 -3.58 5.61
CA GLU A 44 -1.68 -3.61 7.08
C GLU A 44 -1.30 -4.98 7.66
N ASP A 45 -1.81 -6.08 7.11
CA ASP A 45 -1.55 -7.43 7.62
C ASP A 45 -0.41 -8.12 6.85
N PRO A 46 0.76 -8.37 7.48
CA PRO A 46 1.90 -8.99 6.81
C PRO A 46 1.65 -10.46 6.43
N ALA A 47 0.67 -11.13 7.06
CA ALA A 47 0.32 -12.52 6.74
C ALA A 47 -0.61 -12.66 5.52
N ARG A 48 -1.24 -11.56 5.08
CA ARG A 48 -2.08 -11.57 3.88
C ARG A 48 -1.21 -11.34 2.65
N GLU A 49 -1.37 -12.18 1.63
CA GLU A 49 -0.65 -12.06 0.37
C GLU A 49 -1.41 -11.19 -0.66
N PRO A 50 -0.71 -10.44 -1.52
CA PRO A 50 -1.32 -9.78 -2.67
C PRO A 50 -2.00 -10.81 -3.60
N THR A 51 -3.14 -10.44 -4.16
CA THR A 51 -3.91 -11.31 -5.06
C THR A 51 -4.38 -10.56 -6.30
N VAL A 52 -4.70 -11.30 -7.36
CA VAL A 52 -5.24 -10.75 -8.59
C VAL A 52 -6.52 -11.50 -8.94
N CYS A 53 -7.60 -10.76 -9.18
CA CYS A 53 -8.85 -11.30 -9.67
C CYS A 53 -9.13 -10.79 -11.10
N PHE A 54 -9.58 -11.70 -11.95
CA PHE A 54 -10.07 -11.37 -13.29
C PHE A 54 -11.58 -11.24 -13.20
N HIS A 55 -12.17 -10.30 -13.94
CA HIS A 55 -13.62 -10.07 -13.94
C HIS A 55 -14.26 -10.75 -15.16
N PRO A 56 -14.70 -12.03 -15.03
CA PRO A 56 -15.24 -12.81 -16.14
C PRO A 56 -16.67 -12.39 -16.54
N GLY A 57 -17.26 -11.39 -15.87
CA GLY A 57 -18.67 -11.00 -16.01
C GLY A 57 -19.06 -10.42 -17.38
N ALA A 58 -18.13 -10.30 -18.32
CA ALA A 58 -18.46 -10.01 -19.71
C ALA A 58 -17.56 -10.83 -20.64
N GLU A 59 -17.94 -10.84 -21.92
CA GLU A 59 -17.31 -11.58 -23.02
C GLU A 59 -15.80 -11.74 -22.85
N HIS A 60 -15.30 -12.93 -23.22
CA HIS A 60 -13.88 -13.27 -23.22
C HIS A 60 -13.08 -12.10 -23.82
N THR A 61 -12.33 -11.40 -22.97
CA THR A 61 -11.58 -10.21 -23.38
C THR A 61 -10.11 -10.59 -23.44
N GLU A 62 -9.56 -10.53 -24.64
CA GLU A 62 -8.13 -10.69 -24.84
C GLU A 62 -7.44 -9.38 -24.41
N VAL A 63 -6.58 -9.47 -23.41
CA VAL A 63 -5.73 -8.34 -22.99
C VAL A 63 -4.36 -8.52 -23.65
N PRO A 64 -3.86 -7.52 -24.41
CA PRO A 64 -2.53 -7.59 -24.97
C PRO A 64 -1.47 -7.83 -23.90
N TYR A 65 -0.49 -8.68 -24.21
CA TYR A 65 0.55 -9.05 -23.26
C TYR A 65 1.30 -7.84 -22.69
N GLU A 66 1.64 -6.84 -23.53
CA GLU A 66 2.36 -5.64 -23.08
C GLU A 66 1.52 -4.80 -22.10
N VAL A 67 0.19 -4.76 -22.27
CA VAL A 67 -0.72 -4.09 -21.33
C VAL A 67 -0.76 -4.83 -20.00
N MET A 68 -0.84 -6.16 -20.04
CA MET A 68 -0.79 -6.98 -18.83
C MET A 68 0.55 -6.83 -18.11
N ARG A 69 1.66 -6.82 -18.86
CA ARG A 69 3.01 -6.61 -18.32
C ARG A 69 3.12 -5.24 -17.65
N TRP A 70 2.66 -4.18 -18.31
CA TRP A 70 2.60 -2.85 -17.73
C TRP A 70 1.77 -2.81 -16.44
N PHE A 71 0.59 -3.45 -16.43
CA PHE A 71 -0.22 -3.57 -15.23
C PHE A 71 0.54 -4.28 -14.09
N THR A 72 1.16 -5.43 -14.36
CA THR A 72 1.94 -6.15 -13.34
C THR A 72 3.14 -5.34 -12.83
N GLN A 73 3.75 -4.49 -13.65
CA GLN A 73 4.81 -3.59 -13.20
C GLN A 73 4.29 -2.56 -12.19
N GLN A 74 3.11 -1.99 -12.43
CA GLN A 74 2.48 -1.06 -11.49
C GLN A 74 2.06 -1.76 -10.19
N VAL A 75 1.57 -3.00 -10.28
CA VAL A 75 1.29 -3.84 -9.11
C VAL A 75 2.56 -4.09 -8.29
N ASP A 76 3.67 -4.44 -8.94
CA ASP A 76 4.96 -4.64 -8.27
C ASP A 76 5.49 -3.35 -7.62
N GLU A 77 5.26 -2.19 -8.25
CA GLU A 77 5.60 -0.87 -7.67
C GLU A 77 4.78 -0.59 -6.42
N GLU A 78 3.48 -0.85 -6.45
CA GLU A 78 2.61 -0.68 -5.28
C GLU A 78 3.00 -1.65 -4.16
N ILE A 79 3.25 -2.93 -4.45
CA ILE A 79 3.71 -3.91 -3.44
C ILE A 79 5.02 -3.43 -2.80
N ARG A 80 5.99 -2.99 -3.61
CA ARG A 80 7.28 -2.53 -3.09
C ARG A 80 7.16 -1.31 -2.19
N SER A 81 6.25 -0.39 -2.49
CA SER A 81 6.06 0.84 -1.73
C SER A 81 5.22 0.60 -0.47
N SER A 82 3.98 0.12 -0.62
CA SER A 82 3.02 -0.09 0.48
C SER A 82 3.49 -1.13 1.50
N ARG A 83 4.23 -2.16 1.08
CA ARG A 83 4.72 -3.24 1.96
C ARG A 83 6.23 -3.15 2.23
N ALA A 84 6.86 -1.99 1.98
CA ALA A 84 8.29 -1.80 2.22
C ALA A 84 8.71 -2.16 3.66
N TRP A 85 7.90 -1.75 4.64
CA TRP A 85 8.13 -1.97 6.06
C TRP A 85 8.13 -3.45 6.45
N MET A 86 7.47 -4.31 5.67
CA MET A 86 7.44 -5.76 5.90
C MET A 86 8.77 -6.45 5.55
N GLN A 87 9.73 -5.72 4.95
CA GLN A 87 11.09 -6.20 4.70
C GLN A 87 12.05 -5.93 5.86
N LEU A 88 11.60 -5.23 6.92
CA LEU A 88 12.37 -5.02 8.15
C LEU A 88 12.50 -6.32 8.95
N SER A 89 13.25 -6.29 10.06
CA SER A 89 13.35 -7.47 10.93
C SER A 89 11.97 -7.87 11.48
N PRO A 90 11.71 -9.17 11.73
CA PRO A 90 10.40 -9.63 12.21
C PRO A 90 9.91 -8.91 13.47
N GLU A 91 10.82 -8.55 14.37
CA GLU A 91 10.50 -7.82 15.61
C GLU A 91 9.99 -6.41 15.31
N LEU A 92 10.60 -5.70 14.35
CA LEU A 92 10.17 -4.36 13.95
C LEU A 92 8.83 -4.41 13.21
N VAL A 93 8.64 -5.42 12.36
CA VAL A 93 7.35 -5.68 11.68
C VAL A 93 6.24 -5.89 12.70
N GLU A 94 6.46 -6.69 13.75
CA GLU A 94 5.47 -6.91 14.81
C GLU A 94 5.12 -5.62 15.57
N ILE A 95 6.13 -4.78 15.86
CA ILE A 95 5.92 -3.49 16.51
C ILE A 95 5.09 -2.56 15.62
N ILE A 96 5.46 -2.41 14.34
CA ILE A 96 4.76 -1.56 13.38
C ILE A 96 3.31 -2.03 13.21
N TYR A 97 3.11 -3.32 13.00
CA TYR A 97 1.77 -3.91 12.87
C TYR A 97 0.90 -3.59 14.08
N ARG A 98 1.41 -3.81 15.31
CA ARG A 98 0.67 -3.47 16.53
C ARG A 98 0.33 -1.98 16.59
N LEU A 99 1.29 -1.09 16.32
CA LEU A 99 1.06 0.36 16.36
C LEU A 99 -0.03 0.78 15.37
N ARG A 100 0.00 0.23 14.15
CA ARG A 100 -1.02 0.51 13.15
C ARG A 100 -2.40 -0.01 13.55
N GLN A 101 -2.49 -1.19 14.17
CA GLN A 101 -3.76 -1.72 14.69
C GLN A 101 -4.32 -0.91 15.87
N GLU A 102 -3.46 -0.43 16.77
CA GLU A 102 -3.87 0.34 17.97
C GLU A 102 -4.37 1.75 17.61
N HIS A 103 -3.73 2.40 16.63
CA HIS A 103 -4.02 3.79 16.28
C HIS A 103 -4.70 3.94 14.89
N MET A 104 -4.99 2.85 14.20
CA MET A 104 -5.48 2.85 12.81
C MET A 104 -4.64 3.73 11.87
N GLY A 105 -3.32 3.74 12.07
CA GLY A 105 -2.38 4.57 11.31
C GLY A 105 -2.55 6.09 11.48
N VAL A 106 -3.47 6.55 12.34
CA VAL A 106 -3.76 7.97 12.59
C VAL A 106 -3.55 8.28 14.06
N ILE A 107 -2.62 9.18 14.33
CA ILE A 107 -2.26 9.56 15.69
C ILE A 107 -2.19 11.08 15.79
N ASP A 108 -2.77 11.66 16.85
CA ASP A 108 -2.64 13.08 17.13
C ASP A 108 -1.28 13.43 17.76
N ASP A 109 -0.95 14.71 17.84
CA ASP A 109 0.39 15.15 18.25
C ASP A 109 0.70 14.84 19.72
N ASP A 110 -0.30 14.92 20.60
CA ASP A 110 -0.14 14.68 22.03
C ASP A 110 0.04 13.17 22.31
N GLU A 111 -0.77 12.35 21.65
CA GLU A 111 -0.67 10.89 21.70
C GLU A 111 0.64 10.40 21.06
N PHE A 112 1.06 11.01 19.95
CA PHE A 112 2.32 10.68 19.28
C PHE A 112 3.53 10.84 20.20
N LEU A 113 3.58 11.89 21.02
CA LEU A 113 4.68 12.08 21.98
C LEU A 113 4.74 10.96 23.02
N HIS A 114 3.59 10.44 23.44
CA HIS A 114 3.53 9.32 24.38
C HIS A 114 3.99 8.02 23.72
N VAL A 115 3.49 7.74 22.51
CA VAL A 115 3.89 6.56 21.73
C VAL A 115 5.38 6.61 21.39
N LEU A 116 5.91 7.76 20.96
CA LEU A 116 7.33 7.95 20.68
C LEU A 116 8.20 7.62 21.90
N ALA A 117 7.79 8.06 23.09
CA ALA A 117 8.50 7.74 24.32
C ALA A 117 8.53 6.23 24.60
N TYR A 118 7.42 5.53 24.35
CA TYR A 118 7.34 4.07 24.47
C TYR A 118 8.19 3.35 23.41
N VAL A 119 8.09 3.73 22.13
CA VAL A 119 8.85 3.13 21.03
C VAL A 119 10.36 3.25 21.27
N ARG A 120 10.85 4.39 21.79
CA ARG A 120 12.27 4.56 22.17
C ARG A 120 12.77 3.61 23.25
N THR A 121 11.88 3.01 24.05
CA THR A 121 12.27 2.00 25.05
C THR A 121 12.34 0.59 24.48
N THR A 122 11.79 0.37 23.27
CA THR A 122 11.60 -0.96 22.67
C THR A 122 12.34 -1.12 21.35
N VAL A 123 12.61 -0.03 20.64
CA VAL A 123 13.26 0.01 19.31
C VAL A 123 14.61 0.71 19.42
N PRO A 124 15.69 0.17 18.82
CA PRO A 124 16.97 0.87 18.72
C PRO A 124 16.83 2.25 18.05
N GLU A 125 17.64 3.24 18.46
CA GLU A 125 17.56 4.60 17.91
C GLU A 125 17.83 4.65 16.40
N GLU A 126 18.57 3.67 15.86
CA GLU A 126 18.85 3.54 14.42
C GLU A 126 17.63 3.11 13.59
N ASP A 127 16.73 2.32 14.18
CA ASP A 127 15.52 1.79 13.53
C ASP A 127 14.29 2.67 13.77
N LEU A 128 14.36 3.58 14.74
CA LEU A 128 13.26 4.45 15.15
C LEU A 128 12.65 5.24 13.98
N PRO A 129 13.43 5.86 13.05
CA PRO A 129 12.85 6.57 11.92
C PRO A 129 12.00 5.67 11.02
N ALA A 130 12.49 4.45 10.71
CA ALA A 130 11.79 3.52 9.83
C ALA A 130 10.49 3.00 10.46
N VAL A 131 10.48 2.76 11.78
CA VAL A 131 9.27 2.34 12.51
C VAL A 131 8.21 3.45 12.52
N LEU A 132 8.59 4.70 12.77
CA LEU A 132 7.65 5.82 12.86
C LEU A 132 7.12 6.24 11.48
N GLU A 133 7.98 6.21 10.46
CA GLU A 133 7.57 6.41 9.07
C GLU A 133 6.55 5.34 8.67
N ALA A 134 6.87 4.07 8.91
CA ALA A 134 5.97 2.98 8.55
C ALA A 134 4.66 3.03 9.33
N ALA A 135 4.68 3.27 10.64
CA ALA A 135 3.47 3.22 11.46
C ALA A 135 2.57 4.45 11.30
N PHE A 136 3.14 5.64 11.10
CA PHE A 136 2.40 6.91 11.20
C PHE A 136 2.70 7.92 10.09
N GLY A 137 3.64 7.64 9.18
CA GLY A 137 4.11 8.61 8.19
C GLY A 137 4.78 9.84 8.82
N ARG A 138 5.42 9.67 9.99
CA ARG A 138 6.03 10.76 10.77
C ARG A 138 7.51 10.55 11.04
N ASN A 139 8.23 11.68 11.10
CA ASN A 139 9.60 11.73 11.56
C ASN A 139 9.69 11.62 13.11
N PRO A 140 10.85 11.26 13.67
CA PRO A 140 11.07 11.25 15.13
C PRO A 140 10.91 12.60 15.83
N ASP A 141 10.92 13.71 15.08
CA ASP A 141 10.65 15.07 15.60
C ASP A 141 9.15 15.42 15.61
N GLY A 142 8.29 14.50 15.16
CA GLY A 142 6.83 14.65 15.12
C GLY A 142 6.30 15.27 13.83
N THR A 143 7.17 15.73 12.92
CA THR A 143 6.73 16.27 11.63
C THR A 143 6.24 15.16 10.70
N THR A 144 5.21 15.44 9.91
CA THR A 144 4.76 14.55 8.85
C THR A 144 5.78 14.49 7.72
N MET A 145 6.04 13.29 7.20
CA MET A 145 6.93 13.14 6.05
C MET A 145 6.22 13.68 4.80
N THR A 146 6.80 14.72 4.21
CA THR A 146 6.42 15.16 2.87
C THR A 146 7.08 14.25 1.85
N TYR A 147 6.29 13.37 1.21
CA TYR A 147 6.75 12.66 0.02
C TYR A 147 6.77 13.63 -1.18
N PRO A 148 7.85 13.69 -1.97
CA PRO A 148 7.92 14.50 -3.19
C PRO A 148 7.02 13.99 -4.32
#